data_AF-A0A7D5MCZ9-F1
#
_entry.id   AF-A0A7D5MCZ9-F1
#
_cell.length_a   1.000
_cell.length_b   1.000
_cell.length_c   1.000
_cell.angle_alpha   90.00
_cell.angle_beta   90.00
_cell.angle_gamma   90.00
#
_symmetry.space_group_name_H-M   'P 1'
#
loop_
_entity.id
_entity.type
_entity.pdbx_description
1 polymer ?
#
loop_
_entity_poly.entity_id
_entity_poly.type
_entity_poly.pdbx_seq_one_letter_code
_entity_poly.pdbx_strand_id
1 'polypeptide(L)'
;MKYFVISSVIIGMIIFSFNISYSFASCIENEDWSDAPCMDNFPINRAEFQRDWAPYYDYKGSELMESKYVEMQQAINDGTFNKWKNNRENSNVYYYYLSIGDVTNQQPDRFVFDDEIEKHFSFPFYFVITLASIFVIIIIVIAVTFMSKRKK
;
A
#
# COMPACT_ATOMS: atom_id res chain seq x y z
N MET A 1 19.68 -49.88 -3.46
CA MET A 1 20.27 -48.90 -4.40
C MET A 1 19.27 -48.24 -5.34
N LYS A 2 18.34 -48.96 -6.00
CA LYS A 2 17.36 -48.36 -6.95
C LYS A 2 16.48 -47.25 -6.35
N TYR A 3 16.06 -47.36 -5.09
CA TYR A 3 15.22 -46.35 -4.43
C TYR A 3 15.96 -45.07 -4.03
N PHE A 4 17.29 -45.11 -3.90
CA PHE A 4 18.10 -43.94 -3.51
C PHE A 4 18.25 -42.96 -4.69
N VAL A 5 18.34 -43.49 -5.91
CA VAL A 5 18.45 -42.70 -7.15
C VAL A 5 17.12 -42.00 -7.49
N ILE A 6 15.99 -42.65 -7.24
CA ILE A 6 14.66 -42.04 -7.47
C ILE A 6 14.42 -40.90 -6.48
N SER A 7 14.82 -41.06 -5.22
CA SER A 7 14.69 -40.03 -4.18
C SER A 7 15.53 -38.79 -4.50
N SER A 8 16.79 -38.94 -4.96
CA SER A 8 17.64 -37.79 -5.27
C SER A 8 17.17 -36.99 -6.49
N VAL A 9 16.54 -37.64 -7.47
CA VAL A 9 15.98 -36.96 -8.65
C VAL A 9 14.73 -36.14 -8.28
N ILE A 10 13.86 -36.67 -7.42
CA ILE A 10 12.66 -35.96 -6.95
C ILE A 10 13.06 -34.75 -6.11
N ILE A 11 14.02 -34.89 -5.20
CA ILE A 11 14.54 -33.78 -4.39
C ILE A 11 15.20 -32.71 -5.27
N GLY A 12 15.95 -33.12 -6.30
CA GLY A 12 16.55 -32.19 -7.27
C GLY A 12 15.52 -31.39 -8.07
N MET A 13 14.41 -32.02 -8.49
CA MET A 13 13.32 -31.33 -9.20
C MET A 13 12.53 -30.35 -8.33
N ILE A 14 12.33 -30.69 -7.04
CA ILE A 14 11.70 -29.78 -6.08
C ILE A 14 12.59 -28.55 -5.85
N ILE A 15 13.90 -28.73 -5.67
CA ILE A 15 14.84 -27.62 -5.44
C ILE A 15 14.97 -26.72 -6.69
N PHE A 16 14.95 -27.29 -7.90
CA PHE A 16 15.07 -26.51 -9.13
C PHE A 16 13.83 -25.64 -9.40
N SER A 17 12.66 -26.02 -8.89
CA SER A 17 11.39 -25.29 -9.06
C SER A 17 11.28 -24.02 -8.20
N PHE A 18 12.21 -23.77 -7.27
CA PHE A 18 12.23 -22.56 -6.43
C PHE A 18 13.07 -21.41 -6.99
N ASN A 19 13.70 -21.57 -8.16
CA ASN A 19 14.33 -20.45 -8.86
C ASN A 19 13.30 -19.70 -9.71
N ILE A 20 12.31 -19.10 -9.03
CA ILE A 20 11.43 -18.14 -9.65
C ILE A 20 12.26 -16.87 -9.85
N SER A 21 12.71 -16.63 -11.08
CA SER A 21 13.25 -15.33 -11.47
C SER A 21 12.13 -14.31 -11.36
N TYR A 22 12.14 -13.50 -10.31
CA TYR A 22 11.29 -12.33 -10.21
C TYR A 22 11.76 -11.34 -11.28
N SER A 23 11.02 -11.22 -12.38
CA SER A 23 11.19 -10.10 -13.29
C SER A 23 10.53 -8.89 -12.64
N PHE A 24 11.33 -7.98 -12.10
CA PHE A 24 10.85 -6.64 -11.77
C PHE A 24 10.52 -5.96 -13.10
N ALA A 25 9.25 -5.71 -13.35
CA ALA A 25 8.81 -4.99 -14.54
C ALA A 25 9.26 -3.54 -14.40
N SER A 26 10.45 -3.24 -14.92
CA SER A 26 10.94 -1.89 -15.21
C SER A 26 9.83 -1.13 -15.93
N CYS A 27 9.43 0.02 -15.39
CA CYS A 27 8.33 0.81 -15.92
C CYS A 27 8.36 0.93 -17.45
N ILE A 28 7.21 0.68 -18.05
CA ILE A 28 7.01 0.94 -19.47
C ILE A 28 7.10 2.45 -19.71
N GLU A 29 7.84 2.84 -20.74
CA GLU A 29 8.00 4.24 -21.12
C GLU A 29 6.63 4.92 -21.25
N ASN A 30 6.50 6.10 -20.65
CA ASN A 30 5.28 6.87 -20.62
C ASN A 30 5.23 7.79 -21.85
N GLU A 31 4.63 7.30 -22.95
CA GLU A 31 4.42 8.07 -24.19
C GLU A 31 3.69 9.42 -23.98
N ASP A 32 2.91 9.55 -22.90
CA ASP A 32 2.17 10.78 -22.58
C ASP A 32 3.06 11.82 -21.87
N TRP A 33 4.00 11.37 -21.05
CA TRP A 33 4.99 12.19 -20.35
C TRP A 33 6.22 11.33 -20.02
N SER A 34 7.30 11.50 -20.80
CA SER A 34 8.50 10.64 -20.71
C SER A 34 9.17 10.69 -19.33
N ASP A 35 9.07 11.82 -18.62
CA ASP A 35 9.68 12.02 -17.31
C ASP A 35 8.77 11.57 -16.17
N ALA A 36 7.64 10.91 -16.48
CA ALA A 36 6.73 10.43 -15.45
C ALA A 36 7.43 9.46 -14.50
N PRO A 37 7.28 9.65 -13.18
CA PRO A 37 8.00 8.84 -12.22
C PRO A 37 7.52 7.39 -12.23
N CYS A 38 8.51 6.50 -12.18
CA CYS A 38 8.33 5.08 -12.04
C CYS A 38 8.30 4.70 -10.56
N MET A 39 7.15 4.26 -10.07
CA MET A 39 6.96 3.92 -8.66
C MET A 39 7.02 2.40 -8.47
N ASP A 40 8.24 1.87 -8.35
CA ASP A 40 8.49 0.44 -8.13
C ASP A 40 8.64 0.05 -6.66
N ASN A 41 8.85 1.05 -5.79
CA ASN A 41 9.08 0.84 -4.35
C ASN A 41 7.83 1.24 -3.56
N PHE A 42 7.32 0.31 -2.76
CA PHE A 42 6.27 0.54 -1.78
C PHE A 42 6.79 0.21 -0.37
N PRO A 43 6.33 0.90 0.67
CA PRO A 43 5.37 2.01 0.65
C PRO A 43 5.98 3.32 0.12
N ILE A 44 5.12 4.26 -0.29
CA ILE A 44 5.52 5.46 -1.02
C ILE A 44 5.64 6.64 -0.06
N ASN A 45 6.79 7.28 -0.08
CA ASN A 45 6.99 8.52 0.63
C ASN A 45 6.21 9.66 -0.06
N ARG A 46 5.27 10.28 0.64
CA ARG A 46 4.41 11.34 0.07
C ARG A 46 5.20 12.56 -0.41
N ALA A 47 6.24 12.97 0.29
CA ALA A 47 7.03 14.14 -0.08
C ALA A 47 7.86 13.90 -1.34
N GLU A 48 8.41 12.69 -1.48
CA GLU A 48 9.06 12.25 -2.72
C GLU A 48 8.06 12.16 -3.87
N PHE A 49 6.91 11.52 -3.63
CA PHE A 49 5.84 11.42 -4.63
C PHE A 49 5.36 12.79 -5.13
N GLN A 50 5.16 13.74 -4.22
CA GLN A 50 4.81 15.12 -4.58
C GLN A 50 5.90 15.81 -5.38
N ARG A 51 7.17 15.69 -4.95
CA ARG A 51 8.31 16.28 -5.66
C ARG A 51 8.41 15.76 -7.09
N ASP A 52 8.23 14.45 -7.27
CA ASP A 52 8.43 13.81 -8.56
C ASP A 52 7.28 14.10 -9.53
N TRP A 53 6.05 14.30 -9.02
CA TRP A 53 4.89 14.70 -9.84
C TRP A 53 4.74 16.21 -10.05
N ALA A 54 5.45 17.04 -9.29
CA ALA A 54 5.35 18.50 -9.38
C ALA A 54 5.53 19.08 -10.80
N PRO A 55 6.49 18.59 -11.63
CA PRO A 55 6.67 19.14 -12.98
C PRO A 55 5.53 18.86 -13.95
N TYR A 56 4.66 17.89 -13.66
CA TYR A 56 3.61 17.44 -14.58
C TYR A 56 2.60 18.54 -14.91
N TYR A 57 2.24 19.37 -13.91
CA TYR A 57 1.28 20.44 -14.10
C TYR A 57 1.79 21.49 -15.10
N ASP A 58 3.06 21.86 -14.99
CA ASP A 58 3.70 22.80 -15.93
C ASP A 58 3.87 22.19 -17.32
N TYR A 59 4.13 20.88 -17.40
CA TYR A 59 4.27 20.16 -18.66
C TYR A 59 2.96 20.08 -19.46
N LYS A 60 1.83 19.76 -18.79
CA LYS A 60 0.52 19.66 -19.46
C LYS A 60 -0.19 21.01 -19.62
N GLY A 61 0.06 21.94 -18.71
CA GLY A 61 -0.61 23.23 -18.66
C GLY A 61 -1.89 23.21 -17.83
N SER A 62 -2.17 24.35 -17.20
CA SER A 62 -3.27 24.51 -16.25
C SER A 62 -4.64 24.23 -16.85
N GLU A 63 -4.93 24.70 -18.06
CA GLU A 63 -6.25 24.51 -18.69
C GLU A 63 -6.65 23.03 -18.80
N LEU A 64 -5.72 22.18 -19.27
CA LEU A 64 -5.97 20.74 -19.37
C LEU A 64 -6.06 20.11 -17.98
N MET A 65 -5.14 20.46 -17.07
CA MET A 65 -5.11 19.90 -15.71
C MET A 65 -6.38 20.20 -14.92
N GLU A 66 -6.90 21.42 -15.00
CA GLU A 66 -8.13 21.82 -14.32
C GLU A 66 -9.37 21.18 -14.98
N SER A 67 -9.43 21.12 -16.31
CA SER A 67 -10.52 20.43 -17.01
C SER A 67 -10.60 18.95 -16.62
N LYS A 68 -9.45 18.26 -16.60
CA LYS A 68 -9.37 16.85 -16.21
C LYS A 68 -9.64 16.62 -14.73
N TYR A 69 -9.31 17.58 -13.88
CA TYR A 69 -9.67 17.53 -12.46
C TYR A 69 -11.19 17.48 -12.27
N VAL A 70 -11.93 18.34 -12.99
CA VAL A 70 -13.40 18.35 -12.94
C VAL A 70 -13.98 17.02 -13.43
N GLU A 71 -13.49 16.50 -14.57
CA GLU A 71 -13.91 15.19 -15.07
C GLU A 71 -13.64 14.06 -14.05
N MET A 72 -12.48 14.08 -13.40
CA MET A 72 -12.10 13.11 -12.38
C MET A 72 -13.04 13.15 -11.18
N GLN A 73 -13.31 14.35 -10.65
CA GLN A 73 -14.22 14.52 -9.50
C GLN A 73 -15.62 14.04 -9.84
N GLN A 74 -16.11 14.32 -11.04
CA GLN A 74 -17.37 13.77 -11.52
C GLN A 74 -17.33 12.24 -11.60
N ALA A 75 -16.26 11.66 -12.15
CA ALA A 75 -16.11 10.21 -12.23
C ALA A 75 -16.03 9.53 -10.85
N ILE A 76 -15.41 10.17 -9.86
CA ILE A 76 -15.41 9.71 -8.46
C ILE A 76 -16.83 9.73 -7.89
N ASN A 77 -17.55 10.84 -8.04
CA ASN A 77 -18.91 11.00 -7.53
C ASN A 77 -19.90 10.02 -8.19
N ASP A 78 -19.75 9.77 -9.48
CA ASP A 78 -20.61 8.87 -10.26
C ASP A 78 -20.21 7.39 -10.10
N GLY A 79 -19.15 7.07 -9.35
CA GLY A 79 -18.64 5.70 -9.19
C GLY A 79 -18.02 5.12 -10.46
N THR A 80 -17.63 5.97 -11.42
CA THR A 80 -17.04 5.59 -12.72
C THR A 80 -15.54 5.87 -12.82
N PHE A 81 -14.89 6.18 -11.70
CA PHE A 81 -13.45 6.52 -11.63
C PHE A 81 -12.53 5.53 -12.36
N ASN A 82 -12.71 4.23 -12.16
CA ASN A 82 -11.87 3.21 -12.83
C ASN A 82 -11.99 3.25 -14.35
N LYS A 83 -13.18 3.59 -14.88
CA LYS A 83 -13.39 3.77 -16.33
C LYS A 83 -12.70 5.03 -16.83
N TRP A 84 -12.80 6.13 -16.08
CA TRP A 84 -12.14 7.39 -16.40
C TRP A 84 -10.60 7.25 -16.37
N LYS A 85 -10.04 6.60 -15.33
CA LYS A 85 -8.59 6.39 -15.17
C LYS A 85 -7.95 5.43 -16.20
N ASN A 86 -8.74 4.72 -17.00
CA ASN A 86 -8.24 3.65 -17.88
C ASN A 86 -7.30 4.11 -19.02
N ASN A 87 -7.12 5.42 -19.22
CA ASN A 87 -6.09 5.94 -20.13
C ASN A 87 -4.94 6.59 -19.34
N ARG A 88 -3.79 6.71 -20.01
CA ARG A 88 -2.54 7.14 -19.37
C ARG A 88 -2.58 8.60 -18.91
N GLU A 89 -3.11 9.50 -19.74
CA GLU A 89 -3.27 10.93 -19.40
C GLU A 89 -4.10 11.11 -18.12
N ASN A 90 -5.27 10.49 -18.05
CA ASN A 90 -6.15 10.56 -16.88
C ASN A 90 -5.49 9.93 -15.65
N SER A 91 -4.73 8.84 -15.83
CA SER A 91 -3.96 8.26 -14.72
C SER A 91 -2.88 9.20 -14.20
N ASN A 92 -2.17 9.89 -15.09
CA ASN A 92 -1.14 10.87 -14.72
C ASN A 92 -1.75 12.07 -13.99
N VAL A 93 -2.90 12.58 -14.48
CA VAL A 93 -3.67 13.63 -13.79
C VAL A 93 -4.06 13.19 -12.38
N TYR A 94 -4.59 11.96 -12.24
CA TYR A 94 -4.92 11.42 -10.92
C TYR A 94 -3.71 11.38 -10.00
N TYR A 95 -2.55 10.89 -10.46
CA TYR A 95 -1.36 10.80 -9.63
C TYR A 95 -0.85 12.17 -9.21
N TYR A 96 -0.90 13.17 -10.09
CA TYR A 96 -0.58 14.55 -9.71
C TYR A 96 -1.49 15.05 -8.58
N TYR A 97 -2.82 14.99 -8.72
CA TYR A 97 -3.73 15.49 -7.69
C TYR A 97 -3.71 14.65 -6.40
N LEU A 98 -3.43 13.35 -6.51
CA LEU A 98 -3.16 12.50 -5.36
C LEU A 98 -1.89 12.95 -4.63
N SER A 99 -0.86 13.39 -5.37
CA SER A 99 0.44 13.78 -4.80
C SER A 99 0.38 15.02 -3.93
N ILE A 100 -0.47 15.99 -4.31
CA ILE A 100 -0.68 17.23 -3.54
C ILE A 100 -1.78 17.10 -2.48
N GLY A 101 -2.49 15.97 -2.44
CA GLY A 101 -3.50 15.67 -1.43
C GLY A 101 -4.90 16.23 -1.72
N ASP A 102 -5.15 16.72 -2.93
CA ASP A 102 -6.45 17.25 -3.35
C ASP A 102 -7.48 16.14 -3.64
N VAL A 103 -7.00 14.90 -3.83
CA VAL A 103 -7.83 13.73 -4.09
C VAL A 103 -7.51 12.64 -3.10
N THR A 104 -8.56 12.02 -2.54
CA THR A 104 -8.41 10.84 -1.69
C THR A 104 -7.99 9.64 -2.51
N ASN A 105 -7.15 8.79 -1.94
CA ASN A 105 -6.66 7.59 -2.61
C ASN A 105 -7.81 6.64 -2.96
N GLN A 106 -8.13 6.54 -4.25
CA GLN A 106 -9.19 5.67 -4.78
C GLN A 106 -8.73 4.22 -4.94
N GLN A 107 -7.44 3.93 -4.79
CA GLN A 107 -6.84 2.60 -4.97
C GLN A 107 -5.86 2.26 -3.82
N PRO A 108 -6.35 2.19 -2.57
CA PRO A 108 -5.51 1.95 -1.38
C PRO A 108 -4.87 0.55 -1.33
N ASP A 109 -5.33 -0.39 -2.16
CA ASP A 109 -4.73 -1.71 -2.32
C ASP A 109 -3.45 -1.68 -3.18
N ARG A 110 -3.28 -0.63 -4.00
CA ARG A 110 -2.16 -0.49 -4.96
C ARG A 110 -1.21 0.64 -4.64
N PHE A 111 -1.70 1.67 -3.97
CA PHE A 111 -0.92 2.84 -3.60
C PHE A 111 -1.07 3.03 -2.11
N VAL A 112 0.02 2.92 -1.37
CA VAL A 112 -0.01 3.11 0.08
C VAL A 112 1.08 4.08 0.44
N PHE A 113 0.68 5.20 1.04
CA PHE A 113 1.62 6.19 1.54
C PHE A 113 2.10 5.82 2.95
N ASP A 114 3.37 6.09 3.24
CA ASP A 114 3.98 5.78 4.55
C ASP A 114 3.16 6.37 5.72
N ASP A 115 2.66 7.58 5.55
CA ASP A 115 1.87 8.31 6.55
C ASP A 115 0.47 7.72 6.78
N GLU A 116 -0.07 6.97 5.83
CA GLU A 116 -1.32 6.22 5.95
C GLU A 116 -1.11 4.89 6.70
N ILE A 117 0.05 4.25 6.50
CA ILE A 117 0.42 3.02 7.23
C ILE A 117 0.60 3.32 8.72
N GLU A 118 1.34 4.38 9.06
CA GLU A 118 1.58 4.74 10.46
C GLU A 118 0.26 4.94 11.22
N LYS A 119 -0.73 5.56 10.59
CA LYS A 119 -2.07 5.75 11.17
C LYS A 119 -2.82 4.44 11.35
N HIS A 120 -2.79 3.56 10.35
CA HIS A 120 -3.52 2.30 10.38
C HIS A 120 -2.88 1.22 11.28
N PHE A 121 -1.55 1.20 11.43
CA PHE A 121 -0.85 0.21 12.27
C PHE A 121 -0.73 0.65 13.73
N SER A 122 -0.62 1.95 14.01
CA SER A 122 -0.49 2.42 15.40
C SER A 122 -1.75 2.12 16.22
N PHE A 123 -2.93 2.38 15.67
CA PHE A 123 -4.20 2.27 16.41
C PHE A 123 -4.52 0.84 16.93
N PRO A 124 -4.45 -0.25 16.14
CA PRO A 124 -4.75 -1.59 16.62
C PRO A 124 -3.67 -2.11 17.60
N PHE A 125 -2.41 -1.72 17.42
CA PHE A 125 -1.32 -2.21 18.29
C PHE A 125 -1.44 -1.65 19.72
N TYR A 126 -1.68 -0.34 19.87
CA TYR A 126 -1.91 0.26 21.19
C TYR A 126 -3.19 -0.27 21.85
N PHE A 127 -4.24 -0.51 21.08
CA PHE A 127 -5.48 -1.08 21.58
C PHE A 127 -5.29 -2.50 22.14
N VAL A 128 -4.57 -3.36 21.42
CA VAL A 128 -4.26 -4.74 21.87
C VAL A 128 -3.40 -4.73 23.13
N ILE A 129 -2.36 -3.89 23.19
CA ILE A 129 -1.51 -3.75 24.39
C ILE A 129 -2.33 -3.27 25.59
N THR A 130 -3.24 -2.31 25.38
CA THR A 130 -4.09 -1.78 26.44
C THR A 130 -5.04 -2.85 26.98
N LEU A 131 -5.67 -3.65 26.11
CA LEU A 131 -6.52 -4.76 26.54
C LEU A 131 -5.74 -5.84 27.29
N ALA A 132 -4.56 -6.20 26.81
CA ALA A 132 -3.71 -7.19 27.46
C ALA A 132 -3.28 -6.74 28.87
N SER A 133 -2.90 -5.47 29.02
CA SER A 133 -2.52 -4.91 30.33
C SER A 133 -3.71 -4.85 31.30
N ILE A 134 -4.92 -4.48 30.84
CA ILE A 134 -6.14 -4.55 31.65
C ILE A 134 -6.41 -6.00 32.11
N PHE A 135 -6.27 -6.98 31.23
CA PHE A 135 -6.53 -8.39 31.57
C PHE A 135 -5.56 -8.90 32.64
N VAL A 136 -4.28 -8.56 32.54
CA VAL A 136 -3.26 -8.89 33.55
C VAL A 136 -3.60 -8.27 34.90
N ILE A 137 -4.02 -6.99 34.93
CA ILE A 137 -4.44 -6.31 36.16
C ILE A 137 -5.64 -7.04 36.80
N ILE A 138 -6.64 -7.43 36.02
CA ILE A 138 -7.81 -8.17 36.50
C ILE A 138 -7.39 -9.51 37.14
N ILE A 139 -6.51 -10.27 36.49
CA ILE A 139 -6.01 -11.54 37.03
C ILE A 139 -5.31 -11.32 38.38
N ILE A 140 -4.45 -10.29 38.48
CA ILE A 140 -3.74 -9.95 39.72
C ILE A 140 -4.74 -9.61 40.83
N VAL A 141 -5.75 -8.78 40.54
CA VAL A 141 -6.78 -8.39 41.52
C VAL A 141 -7.58 -9.61 41.99
N ILE A 142 -7.97 -10.52 41.09
CA ILE A 142 -8.67 -11.76 41.42
C ILE A 142 -7.78 -12.64 42.32
N ALA A 143 -6.51 -12.84 41.95
CA ALA A 143 -5.57 -13.66 42.71
C ALA A 143 -5.35 -13.11 44.13
N VAL A 144 -5.15 -11.80 44.28
CA VAL A 144 -5.00 -11.14 45.58
C VAL A 144 -6.26 -11.28 46.43
N THR A 145 -7.43 -11.09 45.83
CA THR A 145 -8.73 -11.23 46.53
C THR A 145 -8.96 -12.67 47.01
N PHE A 146 -8.60 -13.66 46.19
CA PHE A 146 -8.73 -15.08 46.52
C PHE A 146 -7.76 -15.49 47.64
N MET A 147 -6.51 -15.01 47.60
CA MET A 147 -5.52 -15.25 48.66
C MET A 147 -5.92 -14.58 49.98
N SER A 148 -6.51 -13.37 49.94
CA SER A 148 -7.05 -12.68 51.11
C SER A 148 -8.18 -13.47 51.77
N LYS A 149 -9.13 -14.01 50.98
CA LYS A 149 -10.23 -14.83 51.49
C LYS A 149 -9.78 -16.15 52.13
N ARG A 150 -8.69 -16.77 51.69
CA ARG A 150 -8.16 -18.01 52.29
C ARG A 150 -7.47 -17.82 53.64
N LYS A 151 -7.13 -16.59 54.02
CA LYS A 151 -6.46 -16.28 55.31
C LYS A 151 -7.45 -15.96 56.45
N LYS A 152 -8.74 -15.92 56.17
CA LYS A 152 -9.83 -15.82 57.17
C LYS A 152 -10.54 -17.17 57.27
#